data_AF-A0A3S5AIA6-F1
#
_entry.id   AF-A0A3S5AIA6-F1
#
_cell.length_a   1.000
_cell.length_b   1.000
_cell.length_c   1.000
_cell.angle_alpha   90.00
_cell.angle_beta   90.00
_cell.angle_gamma   90.00
#
_symmetry.space_group_name_H-M   'P 1'
#
loop_
_entity.id
_entity.type
_entity.pdbx_description
1 polymer ?
#
loop_
_entity_poly.entity_id
_entity_poly.type
_entity_poly.pdbx_seq_one_letter_code
_entity_poly.pdbx_strand_id
1 'polypeptide(L)' 'MVLTLIGPGATFEPATLQTNIANLGIKIYQNGEPFELGTPISIDPQNPPMLEAVPVKKPGTELTEGVFEVTATLLADYQ' A
#
# COMPACT_ATOMS: atom_id res chain seq x y z
N MET A 1 4.11 -2.17 -20.00
CA MET A 1 3.22 -1.40 -19.10
C MET A 1 3.76 -1.53 -17.70
N VAL A 2 3.81 -0.43 -16.95
CA VAL A 2 4.18 -0.47 -15.52
C VAL A 2 3.03 0.05 -14.67
N LEU A 3 2.98 -0.43 -13.43
CA LEU A 3 2.03 0.01 -12.41
C LEU A 3 2.82 0.60 -11.24
N THR A 4 2.40 1.75 -10.74
CA THR A 4 3.02 2.41 -9.59
C THR A 4 1.95 2.74 -8.56
N LEU A 5 2.16 2.31 -7.30
CA LEU A 5 1.30 2.68 -6.19
C LEU A 5 1.81 3.97 -5.54
N ILE A 6 0.98 5.01 -5.49
CA ILE A 6 1.34 6.33 -4.97
C ILE A 6 0.37 6.71 -3.86
N GLY A 7 0.88 7.08 -2.69
CA GLY A 7 0.04 7.50 -1.57
C GLY A 7 0.86 7.95 -0.37
N PRO A 8 0.21 8.38 0.72
CA PRO A 8 0.90 8.78 1.94
C PRO A 8 1.54 7.55 2.59
N GLY A 9 2.87 7.51 2.69
CA GLY A 9 3.60 6.40 3.29
C GLY A 9 3.66 6.46 4.82
N ALA A 10 3.54 5.31 5.47
CA ALA A 10 3.82 5.16 6.89
C ALA A 10 5.34 5.20 7.15
N THR A 11 5.75 5.79 8.27
CA THR A 11 7.19 5.94 8.62
C THR A 11 7.76 4.72 9.35
N PHE A 12 6.91 3.78 9.74
CA PHE A 12 7.27 2.67 10.64
C PHE A 12 7.34 1.31 9.95
N GLU A 13 6.90 1.20 8.69
CA GLU A 13 6.86 -0.05 7.92
C GLU A 13 6.93 0.29 6.42
N PRO A 14 7.81 -0.34 5.63
CA PRO A 14 7.87 -0.13 4.17
C PRO A 14 6.60 -0.63 3.46
N ALA A 15 6.37 -0.16 2.22
CA ALA A 15 5.23 -0.54 1.39
C ALA A 15 3.85 -0.35 2.07
N THR A 16 3.77 0.57 3.04
CA THR A 16 2.59 0.74 3.89
C THR A 16 2.03 2.14 3.73
N LEU A 17 0.74 2.24 3.43
CA LEU A 17 -0.01 3.49 3.38
C LEU A 17 -0.40 3.93 4.80
N GLN A 18 -0.15 5.18 5.15
CA GLN A 18 -0.52 5.76 6.44
C GLN A 18 -2.02 6.07 6.47
N THR A 19 -2.74 5.50 7.44
CA THR A 19 -4.16 5.84 7.67
C THR A 19 -4.31 7.15 8.45
N ASN A 20 -5.55 7.63 8.57
CA ASN A 20 -5.93 8.70 9.51
C ASN A 20 -5.72 8.32 11.00
N ILE A 21 -5.47 7.05 11.34
CA ILE A 21 -5.12 6.61 12.70
C ILE A 21 -3.59 6.49 12.81
N ALA A 22 -3.01 7.23 13.76
CA ALA A 22 -1.58 7.16 14.04
C ALA A 22 -1.15 5.73 14.36
N ASN A 23 0.02 5.32 13.85
CA ASN A 23 0.58 3.98 14.03
C ASN A 23 -0.22 2.82 13.40
N LEU A 24 -1.32 3.10 12.69
CA LEU A 24 -2.04 2.15 11.85
C LEU A 24 -1.81 2.48 10.37
N GLY A 25 -1.40 1.49 9.61
CA GLY A 25 -1.22 1.57 8.17
C GLY A 25 -1.93 0.46 7.43
N ILE A 26 -2.00 0.57 6.10
CA ILE A 26 -2.46 -0.50 5.21
C ILE A 26 -1.30 -0.87 4.29
N LYS A 27 -0.77 -2.07 4.45
CA LYS A 27 0.28 -2.61 3.57
C LYS A 27 -0.37 -3.23 2.34
N ILE A 28 0.12 -2.85 1.17
CA ILE A 28 -0.38 -3.39 -0.10
C ILE A 28 0.57 -4.49 -0.56
N TYR A 29 -0.01 -5.63 -0.93
CA TYR A 29 0.70 -6.72 -1.56
C TYR A 29 0.23 -6.85 -3.01
N GLN A 30 1.15 -7.24 -3.90
CA GLN A 30 0.91 -7.68 -5.26
C GLN A 30 1.34 -9.14 -5.35
N ASN A 31 0.42 -10.04 -5.71
CA ASN A 31 0.70 -11.48 -5.80
C ASN A 31 1.42 -12.06 -4.55
N GLY A 32 1.06 -11.58 -3.35
CA GLY A 32 1.69 -11.98 -2.09
C GLY A 32 3.01 -11.28 -1.72
N GLU A 33 3.58 -10.45 -2.61
CA GLU A 33 4.80 -9.68 -2.37
C GLU A 33 4.49 -8.21 -2.06
N PRO A 34 5.23 -7.53 -1.17
CA PRO A 34 4.98 -6.11 -0.86
C PRO A 34 5.05 -5.21 -2.11
N PHE A 35 4.03 -4.39 -2.32
CA PHE A 35 4.03 -3.37 -3.37
C PHE A 35 4.58 -2.05 -2.82
N GLU A 36 5.88 -1.83 -3.02
CA GLU A 36 6.54 -0.61 -2.54
C GLU A 36 5.97 0.67 -3.17
N LEU A 37 5.73 1.67 -2.32
CA LEU A 37 5.18 2.95 -2.74
C LEU A 37 6.18 3.72 -3.62
N GLY A 38 5.70 4.25 -4.74
CA GLY A 38 6.50 5.01 -5.69
C GLY A 38 7.45 4.17 -6.55
N THR A 39 7.49 2.85 -6.34
CA THR A 39 8.32 1.93 -7.13
C THR A 39 7.49 1.34 -8.27
N PRO A 40 7.85 1.58 -9.55
CA PRO A 40 7.13 1.00 -10.67
C PRO A 40 7.40 -0.51 -10.77
N ILE A 41 6.35 -1.30 -10.97
CA ILE A 41 6.44 -2.73 -11.28
C ILE A 41 6.00 -3.00 -12.72
N SER A 42 6.68 -3.91 -13.41
CA SER A 42 6.21 -4.39 -14.71
C SER A 42 5.00 -5.30 -14.52
N ILE A 43 3.96 -5.12 -15.33
CA ILE A 43 2.76 -5.95 -15.28
C ILE A 43 2.36 -6.45 -16.67
N ASP A 44 1.75 -7.63 -16.70
CA ASP A 44 1.01 -8.13 -17.86
C ASP A 44 -0.45 -7.62 -17.78
N PRO A 45 -0.90 -6.75 -18.71
CA PRO A 45 -2.28 -6.27 -18.73
C PRO A 45 -3.33 -7.39 -18.87
N GLN A 46 -2.98 -8.52 -19.48
CA GLN A 46 -3.89 -9.65 -19.65
C GLN A 46 -3.99 -10.51 -18.39
N ASN A 47 -3.01 -10.40 -17.49
CA ASN A 47 -2.95 -11.12 -16.22
C ASN A 47 -2.52 -10.14 -15.11
N PRO A 48 -3.38 -9.19 -14.73
CA PRO A 48 -3.03 -8.16 -13.75
C PRO A 48 -2.72 -8.79 -12.37
N PRO A 49 -1.87 -8.17 -11.56
CA PRO A 49 -1.54 -8.68 -10.23
C PRO A 49 -2.78 -8.68 -9.33
N MET A 50 -2.92 -9.72 -8.50
CA MET A 50 -3.86 -9.69 -7.38
C MET A 50 -3.34 -8.70 -6.34
N LEU A 51 -4.18 -7.77 -5.90
CA LEU A 51 -3.83 -6.81 -4.86
C LEU A 51 -4.53 -7.14 -3.55
N GLU A 52 -3.79 -7.11 -2.46
CA GLU A 52 -4.30 -7.35 -1.11
C GLU A 52 -3.96 -6.16 -0.21
N ALA A 53 -4.96 -5.69 0.56
CA ALA A 53 -4.81 -4.60 1.51
C ALA A 53 -4.86 -5.17 2.93
N VAL A 54 -3.72 -5.12 3.63
CA VAL A 54 -3.56 -5.71 4.96
C VAL A 54 -3.31 -4.61 5.99
N PRO A 55 -4.22 -4.41 6.97
CA PRO A 55 -3.97 -3.50 8.08
C PRO A 55 -2.75 -3.96 8.89
N VAL A 56 -1.82 -3.04 9.15
CA VAL A 56 -0.60 -3.29 9.93
C VAL A 56 -0.44 -2.21 10.99
N LYS A 57 0.00 -2.59 12.19
CA LYS A 57 0.26 -1.65 13.28
C LYS A 57 1.74 -1.53 13.58
N LYS A 58 2.18 -0.34 14.00
CA LYS A 58 3.55 -0.16 14.53
C LYS A 58 3.76 -1.04 15.77
N PRO A 59 4.78 -1.90 15.81
CA PRO A 59 5.09 -2.72 16.97
C PRO A 59 5.26 -1.89 18.25
N GLY A 60 4.74 -2.39 19.37
CA GLY A 60 4.85 -1.73 20.67
C GLY A 60 3.93 -0.51 20.87
N THR A 61 2.99 -0.25 19.94
CA THR A 61 2.01 0.83 20.08
C THR A 61 0.61 0.30 20.37
N GLU A 62 -0.14 1.10 21.11
CA GLU A 62 -1.60 0.99 21.22
C GLU A 62 -2.25 1.84 20.14
N LEU A 63 -3.32 1.31 19.55
CA LEU A 63 -4.11 2.02 18.56
C LEU A 63 -5.32 2.66 19.23
N THR A 64 -5.65 3.87 18.81
CA THR A 64 -6.92 4.49 19.16
C THR A 64 -8.02 3.82 18.35
N GLU A 65 -9.10 3.39 19.01
CA GLU A 65 -10.30 2.86 18.34
C GLU A 65 -10.95 3.94 17.47
N GLY A 66 -11.39 3.56 16.28
CA GLY A 66 -12.08 4.47 15.37
C GLY A 66 -12.16 3.92 13.95
N VAL A 67 -12.94 4.61 13.11
CA VAL A 67 -12.98 4.35 11.67
C VAL A 67 -11.64 4.81 11.08
N PHE A 68 -11.01 3.94 10.30
CA PHE A 68 -9.77 4.24 9.61
C PHE A 68 -9.90 4.18 8.10
N GLU A 69 -9.18 5.07 7.43
CA GLU A 69 -9.15 5.17 5.97
C GLU A 69 -7.80 5.73 5.47
N VAL A 70 -7.50 5.44 4.21
CA VAL A 70 -6.44 6.06 3.41
C VAL A 70 -6.79 5.94 1.93
N THR A 71 -6.45 6.96 1.15
CA THR A 71 -6.58 6.96 -0.31
C THR A 71 -5.20 6.88 -0.95
N ALA A 72 -5.06 6.03 -1.96
CA ALA A 72 -3.88 5.91 -2.79
C ALA A 72 -4.27 5.79 -4.27
N THR A 73 -3.32 6.12 -5.14
CA THR A 73 -3.45 6.08 -6.59
C THR A 73 -2.65 4.91 -7.14
N LEU A 74 -3.28 4.10 -7.98
CA LEU A 74 -2.60 3.17 -8.86
C LEU A 74 -2.43 3.83 -10.23
N LEU A 75 -1.20 4.18 -10.57
CA LEU A 75 -0.84 4.79 -11.85
C LEU A 75 -0.35 3.72 -12.82
N ALA A 76 -1.02 3.58 -13.97
CA ALA A 76 -0.60 2.72 -15.06
C ALA A 76 0.04 3.55 -16.18
N ASP A 77 1.31 3.27 -16.49
CA ASP A 77 2.03 3.90 -17.60
C ASP A 77 2.16 2.94 -18.78
N TYR A 78 1.70 3.41 -19.94
CA TYR A 78 1.73 2.72 -21.22
C TYR A 78 2.97 3.15 -22.03
N GLN A 79 3.53 2.23 -22.81
CA GLN A 79 4.59 2.51 -23.77
C GLN A 79 4.03 2.55 -25.18
#